data_AF-A0A1H9VZC6-F1
#
_entry.id   AF-A0A1H9VZC6-F1
#
_cell.length_a   1.000
_cell.length_b   1.000
_cell.length_c   1.000
_cell.angle_alpha   90.00
_cell.angle_beta   90.00
_cell.angle_gamma   90.00
#
_symmetry.space_group_name_H-M   'P 1'
#
loop_
_entity.id
_entity.type
_entity.pdbx_description
1 polymer ?
#
loop_
_entity_poly.entity_id
_entity_poly.type
_entity_poly.pdbx_seq_one_letter_code
_entity_poly.pdbx_strand_id
1 'polypeptide(L)'
;MQRLLNAASWDADGVRDDVRDYAVEHLGERDGVLVVDETGFLKKGTGSAGVQRQYSGTAGRTENCQLGVFLAYATSKGRTLIDRELYLPKSWTENRDRCRDAGVPEEVEFATKTVQARQMLARALDAGVPAAWVTADEAYGKDCKFRTWLEQQRIGYVVAVACNQTIPAAGGTSRADALATHAPDDAWKRRSCGDGAKGPRLFDWAVASLPVYEDTAPPG
;
A
#
# COMPACT_ATOMS: atom_id res chain seq x y z
N MET A 1 29.87 -5.11 11.09
CA MET A 1 28.62 -5.10 10.31
C MET A 1 27.99 -6.49 10.17
N GLN A 2 28.70 -7.54 9.70
CA GLN A 2 28.13 -8.89 9.56
C GLN A 2 27.54 -9.50 10.85
N ARG A 3 28.16 -9.27 12.01
CA ARG A 3 27.65 -9.76 13.30
C ARG A 3 26.31 -9.13 13.71
N LEU A 4 26.09 -7.86 13.34
CA LEU A 4 24.82 -7.16 13.57
C LEU A 4 23.69 -7.74 12.71
N LEU A 5 24.01 -8.13 11.46
CA LEU A 5 23.01 -8.66 10.53
C LEU A 5 22.68 -10.14 10.75
N ASN A 6 23.65 -10.94 11.23
CA ASN A 6 23.51 -12.40 11.27
C ASN A 6 23.45 -12.98 12.70
N ALA A 7 23.82 -12.24 13.74
CA ALA A 7 23.99 -12.79 15.09
C ALA A 7 23.43 -11.91 16.23
N ALA A 8 23.17 -10.62 15.98
CA ALA A 8 22.47 -9.80 16.95
C ALA A 8 20.98 -10.14 16.89
N SER A 9 20.39 -10.49 18.03
CA SER A 9 18.94 -10.47 18.19
C SER A 9 18.54 -9.01 18.35
N TRP A 10 17.77 -8.51 17.39
CA TRP A 10 17.16 -7.19 17.47
C TRP A 10 15.66 -7.35 17.24
N ASP A 11 14.90 -6.56 17.99
CA ASP A 11 13.47 -6.45 17.78
C ASP A 11 13.25 -5.64 16.50
N ALA A 12 12.91 -6.34 15.42
CA ALA A 12 12.66 -5.74 14.12
C ALA A 12 11.47 -4.77 14.16
N ASP A 13 10.50 -5.03 15.03
CA ASP A 13 9.30 -4.23 15.20
C ASP A 13 9.57 -3.02 16.10
N GLY A 14 10.36 -3.20 17.16
CA GLY A 14 10.87 -2.10 17.98
C GLY A 14 11.69 -1.10 17.16
N VAL A 15 12.57 -1.57 16.27
CA VAL A 15 13.34 -0.67 15.38
C VAL A 15 12.45 0.00 14.34
N ARG A 16 11.40 -0.68 13.84
CA ARG A 16 10.38 -0.04 12.99
C ARG A 16 9.73 1.13 13.75
N ASP A 17 9.33 0.90 15.00
CA ASP A 17 8.69 1.92 15.82
C ASP A 17 9.64 3.09 16.09
N ASP A 18 10.90 2.85 16.42
CA ASP A 18 11.92 3.90 16.56
C ASP A 18 12.10 4.73 15.28
N VAL A 19 12.13 4.08 14.11
CA VAL A 19 12.25 4.77 12.80
C VAL A 19 11.01 5.60 12.50
N ARG A 20 9.82 5.08 12.79
CA ARG A 20 8.56 5.81 12.63
C ARG A 20 8.56 7.04 13.52
N ASP A 21 8.90 6.90 14.79
CA ASP A 21 8.85 7.99 15.76
C ASP A 21 9.87 9.08 15.40
N TYR A 22 11.08 8.68 15.00
CA TYR A 22 12.08 9.61 14.46
C TYR A 22 11.58 10.34 13.21
N ALA A 23 10.94 9.62 12.27
CA ALA A 23 10.39 10.23 11.05
C ALA A 23 9.27 11.23 11.39
N VAL A 24 8.38 10.89 12.33
CA VAL A 24 7.29 11.77 12.77
C VAL A 24 7.82 13.01 13.48
N GLU A 25 8.84 12.87 14.33
CA GLU A 25 9.45 14.01 15.02
C GLU A 25 10.00 15.05 14.02
N HIS A 26 10.65 14.59 12.96
CA HIS A 26 11.36 15.48 12.02
C HIS A 26 10.50 15.92 10.82
N LEU A 27 9.62 15.06 10.33
CA LEU A 27 8.83 15.28 9.12
C LEU A 27 7.36 15.59 9.41
N GLY A 28 6.87 15.33 10.63
CA GLY A 28 5.46 15.38 10.99
C GLY A 28 4.75 16.67 10.60
N GLU A 29 3.64 16.53 9.86
CA GLU A 29 2.71 17.59 9.48
C GLU A 29 1.27 17.07 9.52
N ARG A 30 0.30 17.93 9.86
CA ARG A 30 -1.11 17.51 10.00
C ARG A 30 -1.71 16.95 8.71
N ASP A 31 -1.23 17.42 7.57
CA ASP A 31 -1.62 17.02 6.23
C ASP A 31 -0.71 15.94 5.64
N GLY A 32 0.06 15.25 6.49
CA GLY A 32 0.92 14.14 6.06
C GLY A 32 0.16 13.04 5.32
N VAL A 33 0.88 12.37 4.42
CA VAL A 33 0.35 11.34 3.53
C VAL A 33 1.01 10.01 3.82
N LEU A 34 0.19 9.00 4.07
CA LEU A 34 0.59 7.60 4.17
C LEU A 34 0.50 6.95 2.80
N VAL A 35 1.60 6.40 2.29
CA VAL A 35 1.70 5.81 0.95
C VAL A 35 1.96 4.31 1.10
N VAL A 36 1.04 3.48 0.61
CA VAL A 36 1.22 2.02 0.57
C VAL A 36 1.70 1.63 -0.83
N ASP A 37 2.79 0.87 -0.90
CA ASP A 37 3.30 0.31 -2.16
C ASP A 37 4.00 -1.04 -1.93
N GLU A 38 4.12 -1.82 -3.00
CA GLU A 38 4.83 -3.08 -3.02
C GLU A 38 6.17 -2.95 -3.75
N THR A 39 7.20 -3.64 -3.27
CA THR A 39 8.43 -3.78 -4.06
C THR A 39 8.93 -5.22 -4.11
N GLY A 40 9.45 -5.58 -5.29
CA GLY A 40 9.93 -6.92 -5.58
C GLY A 40 11.44 -6.99 -5.59
N PHE A 41 11.99 -7.88 -4.78
CA PHE A 41 13.42 -8.14 -4.69
C PHE A 41 13.76 -9.44 -5.43
N LEU A 42 14.46 -9.34 -6.55
CA LEU A 42 14.91 -10.52 -7.30
C LEU A 42 15.85 -11.36 -6.45
N LYS A 43 15.66 -12.67 -6.48
CA LYS A 43 16.47 -13.64 -5.70
C LYS A 43 16.87 -14.83 -6.54
N LYS A 44 18.02 -15.41 -6.19
CA LYS A 44 18.49 -16.71 -6.70
C LYS A 44 18.32 -17.75 -5.59
N GLY A 45 17.87 -18.95 -5.95
CA GLY A 45 17.63 -20.05 -5.00
C GLY A 45 16.27 -19.98 -4.29
N THR A 46 16.09 -20.89 -3.32
CA THR A 46 14.78 -21.18 -2.68
C THR A 46 14.73 -20.92 -1.17
N GLY A 47 15.87 -20.56 -0.56
CA GLY A 47 16.03 -20.47 0.90
C GLY A 47 15.72 -19.11 1.54
N SER A 48 15.49 -18.04 0.76
CA SER A 48 15.07 -16.75 1.33
C SER A 48 13.58 -16.76 1.66
N ALA A 49 13.18 -16.33 2.87
CA ALA A 49 11.78 -16.28 3.30
C ALA A 49 10.84 -15.65 2.26
N GLY A 50 9.73 -16.28 1.93
CA GLY A 50 8.76 -15.76 0.95
C GLY A 50 9.22 -15.80 -0.52
N VAL A 51 10.42 -16.31 -0.83
CA VAL A 51 10.89 -16.39 -2.21
C VAL A 51 10.11 -17.44 -3.00
N GLN A 52 9.60 -17.02 -4.16
CA GLN A 52 9.01 -17.91 -5.16
C GLN A 52 8.91 -17.20 -6.52
N ARG A 53 8.51 -17.94 -7.55
CA ARG A 53 8.12 -17.35 -8.84
C ARG A 53 6.79 -16.61 -8.68
N GLN A 54 6.84 -15.29 -8.74
CA GLN A 54 5.66 -14.43 -8.65
C GLN A 54 5.89 -13.15 -9.46
N TYR A 55 4.81 -12.45 -9.81
CA TYR A 55 4.93 -11.20 -10.55
C TYR A 55 5.62 -10.15 -9.69
N SER A 56 6.71 -9.58 -10.20
CA SER A 56 7.38 -8.43 -9.60
C SER A 56 7.08 -7.19 -10.44
N GLY A 57 6.41 -6.20 -9.85
CA GLY A 57 6.15 -4.91 -10.50
C GLY A 57 7.46 -4.24 -10.94
N THR A 58 8.50 -4.31 -10.10
CA THR A 58 9.82 -3.75 -10.41
C THR A 58 10.50 -4.42 -11.61
N ALA A 59 10.31 -5.73 -11.79
CA ALA A 59 10.87 -6.46 -12.93
C ALA A 59 9.94 -6.44 -14.17
N GLY A 60 8.66 -6.07 -14.00
CA GLY A 60 7.63 -6.12 -15.03
C GLY A 60 7.27 -7.54 -15.49
N ARG A 61 7.69 -8.58 -14.75
CA ARG A 61 7.51 -9.99 -15.15
C ARG A 61 7.49 -10.94 -13.96
N THR A 62 7.01 -12.17 -14.20
CA THR A 62 7.06 -13.26 -13.22
C THR A 62 8.47 -13.81 -13.11
N GLU A 63 9.07 -13.63 -11.94
CA GLU A 63 10.42 -14.07 -11.63
C GLU A 63 10.51 -14.61 -10.21
N ASN A 64 11.62 -15.29 -9.93
CA ASN A 64 11.93 -15.69 -8.56
C ASN A 64 12.28 -14.45 -7.72
N CYS A 65 11.38 -14.06 -6.83
CA CYS A 65 11.54 -12.86 -6.02
C CYS A 65 10.87 -12.98 -4.66
N GLN A 66 11.25 -12.09 -3.76
CA GLN A 66 10.49 -11.75 -2.55
C GLN A 66 9.70 -10.48 -2.83
N LEU A 67 8.53 -10.36 -2.22
CA LEU A 67 7.74 -9.14 -2.26
C LEU A 67 7.66 -8.57 -0.84
N GLY A 68 7.92 -7.28 -0.70
CA GLY A 68 7.64 -6.55 0.54
C GLY A 68 6.54 -5.53 0.30
N VAL A 69 5.66 -5.37 1.27
CA VAL A 69 4.72 -4.25 1.37
C VAL A 69 5.36 -3.19 2.24
N PHE A 70 5.27 -1.93 1.84
CA PHE A 70 5.92 -0.81 2.50
C PHE A 70 4.93 0.31 2.76
N LEU A 71 5.12 0.97 3.91
CA LEU A 71 4.40 2.20 4.26
C LEU A 71 5.42 3.35 4.26
N ALA A 72 5.23 4.29 3.34
CA ALA A 72 5.97 5.54 3.37
C ALA A 72 5.14 6.64 4.01
N TYR A 73 5.82 7.55 4.70
CA TYR A 73 5.27 8.80 5.19
C TYR A 73 5.85 9.95 4.37
N ALA A 74 4.99 10.81 3.84
CA ALA A 74 5.37 11.94 3.01
C ALA A 74 4.71 13.23 3.50
N THR A 75 5.49 14.30 3.60
CA THR A 75 5.06 15.65 3.95
C THR A 75 5.79 16.67 3.06
N SER A 76 5.54 17.96 3.27
CA SER A 76 6.28 19.00 2.54
C SER A 76 7.78 19.02 2.88
N LYS A 77 8.15 18.49 4.06
CA LYS A 77 9.54 18.43 4.57
C LYS A 77 10.35 17.27 3.99
N GLY A 78 9.70 16.24 3.47
CA GLY A 78 10.37 15.07 2.92
C GLY A 78 9.51 13.81 2.93
N ARG A 79 10.16 12.68 2.65
CA ARG A 79 9.50 11.36 2.64
C ARG A 79 10.44 10.26 3.07
N THR A 80 9.93 9.26 3.78
CA THR A 80 10.69 8.07 4.20
C THR A 80 9.78 6.87 4.42
N LEU A 81 10.35 5.68 4.55
CA LEU A 81 9.64 4.48 4.98
C LEU A 81 9.51 4.47 6.51
N ILE A 82 8.32 4.10 7.00
CA ILE A 82 8.00 4.01 8.43
C ILE A 82 7.49 2.63 8.85
N ASP A 83 7.11 1.77 7.89
CA ASP A 83 6.67 0.39 8.17
C ASP A 83 6.96 -0.52 6.96
N ARG A 84 7.08 -1.83 7.23
CA ARG A 84 7.39 -2.87 6.24
C ARG A 84 6.85 -4.23 6.66
N GLU A 85 6.29 -4.95 5.70
CA GLU A 85 5.87 -6.34 5.87
C GLU A 85 6.42 -7.22 4.75
N LEU A 86 6.89 -8.41 5.09
CA LEU A 86 7.26 -9.41 4.08
C LEU A 86 6.01 -10.16 3.64
N TYR A 87 5.71 -10.16 2.35
CA TYR A 87 4.62 -10.98 1.83
C TYR A 87 5.06 -12.45 1.77
N LEU A 88 4.43 -13.28 2.60
CA LEU A 88 4.59 -14.73 2.58
C LEU A 88 3.45 -15.39 1.79
N PRO A 89 3.73 -16.03 0.65
CA PRO A 89 2.73 -16.80 -0.09
C PRO A 89 2.19 -17.98 0.72
N LYS A 90 0.96 -18.45 0.42
CA LYS A 90 0.39 -19.65 1.06
C LYS A 90 1.31 -20.87 1.03
N SER A 91 2.00 -21.07 -0.10
CA SER A 91 2.98 -22.16 -0.30
C SER A 91 4.13 -22.14 0.71
N TRP A 92 4.41 -21.00 1.34
CA TRP A 92 5.35 -20.87 2.45
C TRP A 92 4.70 -21.20 3.78
N THR A 93 3.59 -20.54 4.11
CA THR A 93 2.92 -20.70 5.40
C THR A 93 2.38 -22.12 5.62
N GLU A 94 2.08 -22.84 4.54
CA GLU A 94 1.67 -24.26 4.54
C GLU A 94 2.87 -25.23 4.71
N ASN A 95 4.12 -24.74 4.59
CA ASN A 95 5.33 -25.54 4.78
C ASN A 95 6.15 -24.99 5.96
N ARG A 96 5.82 -25.47 7.17
CA ARG A 96 6.44 -25.00 8.41
C ARG A 96 7.92 -25.31 8.53
N ASP A 97 8.38 -26.43 7.99
CA ASP A 97 9.81 -26.77 7.99
C ASP A 97 10.61 -25.75 7.17
N ARG A 98 10.10 -25.39 5.99
CA ARG A 98 10.69 -24.35 5.16
C ARG A 98 10.69 -22.97 5.83
N CYS A 99 9.61 -22.63 6.54
CA CYS A 99 9.54 -21.39 7.32
C CYS A 99 10.62 -21.35 8.41
N ARG A 100 10.76 -22.43 9.18
CA ARG A 100 11.75 -22.56 10.25
C ARG A 100 13.18 -22.45 9.73
N ASP A 101 13.49 -23.12 8.61
CA ASP A 101 14.80 -23.04 7.97
C ASP A 101 15.15 -21.62 7.49
N ALA A 102 14.14 -20.82 7.15
CA ALA A 102 14.28 -19.43 6.75
C ALA A 102 14.13 -18.41 7.90
N GLY A 103 13.95 -18.87 9.14
CA GLY A 103 13.79 -18.03 10.33
C GLY A 103 12.46 -17.28 10.42
N VAL A 104 11.40 -17.78 9.77
CA VAL A 104 10.04 -17.24 9.88
C VAL A 104 9.40 -17.75 11.19
N PRO A 105 8.89 -16.85 12.07
CA PRO A 105 8.23 -17.25 13.31
C PRO A 105 6.98 -18.12 13.10
N GLU A 106 6.64 -18.95 14.10
CA GLU A 106 5.52 -19.90 14.01
C GLU A 106 4.16 -19.19 13.99
N GLU A 107 4.03 -18.06 14.67
CA GLU A 107 2.82 -17.26 14.70
C GLU A 107 2.48 -16.59 13.36
N VAL A 108 3.43 -16.55 12.41
CA VAL A 108 3.18 -15.93 11.11
C VAL A 108 2.29 -16.81 10.26
N GLU A 109 1.09 -16.31 9.98
CA GLU A 109 0.09 -16.92 9.10
C GLU A 109 0.02 -16.19 7.75
N PHE A 110 -0.73 -16.77 6.81
CA PHE A 110 -0.95 -16.15 5.51
C PHE A 110 -1.79 -14.88 5.65
N ALA A 111 -1.23 -13.75 5.22
CA ALA A 111 -1.95 -12.50 5.06
C ALA A 111 -1.86 -12.05 3.59
N THR A 112 -2.98 -11.60 3.03
CA THR A 112 -2.93 -10.91 1.73
C THR A 112 -2.21 -9.57 1.91
N LYS A 113 -1.65 -9.05 0.82
CA LYS A 113 -0.93 -7.76 0.84
C LYS A 113 -1.84 -6.62 1.28
N THR A 114 -3.13 -6.67 0.94
CA THR A 114 -4.13 -5.71 1.42
C THR A 114 -4.41 -5.84 2.92
N VAL A 115 -4.35 -7.05 3.48
CA VAL A 115 -4.42 -7.26 4.94
C VAL A 115 -3.19 -6.67 5.61
N GLN A 116 -1.99 -6.94 5.08
CA GLN A 116 -0.72 -6.37 5.59
C GLN A 116 -0.75 -4.83 5.55
N ALA A 117 -1.20 -4.24 4.44
CA ALA A 117 -1.34 -2.80 4.31
C ALA A 117 -2.29 -2.19 5.36
N ARG A 118 -3.44 -2.82 5.62
CA ARG A 118 -4.36 -2.37 6.68
C ARG A 118 -3.74 -2.47 8.07
N GLN A 119 -2.99 -3.54 8.34
CA GLN A 119 -2.28 -3.68 9.62
C GLN A 119 -1.22 -2.60 9.81
N MET A 120 -0.42 -2.32 8.78
CA MET A 120 0.58 -1.24 8.79
C MET A 120 -0.05 0.14 8.99
N LEU A 121 -1.16 0.41 8.28
CA LEU A 121 -1.92 1.64 8.44
C LEU A 121 -2.52 1.76 9.85
N ALA A 122 -3.12 0.69 10.37
CA ALA A 122 -3.66 0.68 11.73
C ALA A 122 -2.58 1.00 12.76
N ARG A 123 -1.41 0.34 12.69
CA ARG A 123 -0.27 0.63 13.57
C ARG A 123 0.16 2.10 13.50
N ALA A 124 0.24 2.68 12.31
CA ALA A 124 0.61 4.09 12.15
C ALA A 124 -0.43 5.04 12.76
N LEU A 125 -1.72 4.78 12.55
CA LEU A 125 -2.81 5.59 13.10
C LEU A 125 -2.93 5.45 14.62
N ASP A 126 -2.82 4.22 15.14
CA ASP A 126 -2.85 3.92 16.58
C ASP A 126 -1.65 4.54 17.31
N ALA A 127 -0.48 4.61 16.65
CA ALA A 127 0.70 5.30 17.15
C ALA A 127 0.60 6.85 17.06
N GLY A 128 -0.48 7.40 16.51
CA GLY A 128 -0.69 8.84 16.42
C GLY A 128 0.14 9.54 15.34
N VAL A 129 0.56 8.82 14.29
CA VAL A 129 1.24 9.44 13.13
C VAL A 129 0.31 10.52 12.54
N PRO A 130 0.74 11.79 12.44
CA PRO A 130 -0.10 12.85 11.92
C PRO A 130 -0.26 12.67 10.40
N ALA A 131 -1.43 12.20 9.98
CA ALA A 131 -1.76 12.00 8.58
C ALA A 131 -3.22 12.36 8.29
N ALA A 132 -3.44 13.09 7.19
CA ALA A 132 -4.77 13.40 6.70
C ALA A 132 -5.19 12.53 5.51
N TRP A 133 -4.20 11.92 4.83
CA TRP A 133 -4.43 11.20 3.57
C TRP A 133 -3.72 9.85 3.53
N VAL A 134 -4.38 8.88 2.89
CA VAL A 134 -3.78 7.62 2.44
C VAL A 134 -3.80 7.55 0.92
N THR A 135 -2.70 7.11 0.31
CA THR A 135 -2.64 6.80 -1.12
C THR A 135 -2.06 5.42 -1.35
N ALA A 136 -2.56 4.74 -2.39
CA ALA A 136 -2.12 3.42 -2.80
C ALA A 136 -2.44 3.19 -4.28
N ASP A 137 -1.75 2.24 -4.90
CA ASP A 137 -1.97 1.89 -6.31
C ASP A 137 -3.24 1.04 -6.52
N GLU A 138 -3.44 0.61 -7.76
CA GLU A 138 -4.61 -0.18 -8.18
C GLU A 138 -4.71 -1.54 -7.47
N ALA A 139 -3.58 -2.14 -7.08
CA ALA A 139 -3.58 -3.44 -6.44
C ALA A 139 -4.34 -3.42 -5.11
N TYR A 140 -4.25 -2.30 -4.38
CA TYR A 140 -5.01 -2.04 -3.16
C TYR A 140 -6.37 -1.43 -3.46
N GLY A 141 -6.40 -0.45 -4.36
CA GLY A 141 -7.61 0.32 -4.58
C GLY A 141 -8.73 -0.47 -5.26
N LYS A 142 -8.48 -1.61 -5.91
CA LYS A 142 -9.55 -2.53 -6.37
C LYS A 142 -10.26 -3.28 -5.23
N ASP A 143 -9.62 -3.45 -4.08
CA ASP A 143 -10.22 -4.15 -2.93
C ASP A 143 -11.22 -3.23 -2.21
N CYS A 144 -12.52 -3.54 -2.29
CA CYS A 144 -13.55 -2.75 -1.62
C CYS A 144 -13.38 -2.75 -0.10
N LYS A 145 -12.90 -3.85 0.50
CA LYS A 145 -12.69 -3.94 1.96
C LYS A 145 -11.57 -3.02 2.43
N PHE A 146 -10.60 -2.74 1.56
CA PHE A 146 -9.56 -1.75 1.84
C PHE A 146 -10.15 -0.34 1.91
N ARG A 147 -10.93 0.05 0.89
CA ARG A 147 -11.55 1.37 0.82
C ARG A 147 -12.55 1.60 1.95
N THR A 148 -13.43 0.63 2.21
CA THR A 148 -14.39 0.69 3.32
C THR A 148 -13.68 0.78 4.68
N TRP A 149 -12.55 0.10 4.85
CA TRP A 149 -11.77 0.22 6.09
C TRP A 149 -11.20 1.63 6.26
N LEU A 150 -10.68 2.27 5.20
CA LEU A 150 -10.21 3.66 5.26
C LEU A 150 -11.34 4.64 5.64
N GLU A 151 -12.55 4.42 5.10
CA GLU A 151 -13.75 5.20 5.46
C GLU A 151 -14.11 5.03 6.94
N GLN A 152 -14.01 3.80 7.48
CA GLN A 152 -14.23 3.53 8.90
C GLN A 152 -13.19 4.22 9.79
N GLN A 153 -11.94 4.32 9.34
CA GLN A 153 -10.90 5.10 10.04
C GLN A 153 -11.08 6.62 9.91
N ARG A 154 -12.04 7.08 9.09
CA ARG A 154 -12.30 8.51 8.81
C ARG A 154 -11.07 9.28 8.33
N ILE A 155 -10.21 8.61 7.56
CA ILE A 155 -9.05 9.23 6.92
C ILE A 155 -9.36 9.52 5.45
N GLY A 156 -8.90 10.67 4.94
CA GLY A 156 -9.00 10.97 3.52
C GLY A 156 -8.19 9.96 2.72
N TYR A 157 -8.64 9.59 1.52
CA TYR A 157 -7.86 8.69 0.68
C TYR A 157 -7.98 9.00 -0.81
N VAL A 158 -6.90 8.69 -1.53
CA VAL A 158 -6.83 8.71 -2.99
C VAL A 158 -6.16 7.41 -3.41
N VAL A 159 -6.95 6.44 -3.88
CA VAL A 159 -6.42 5.14 -4.34
C VAL A 159 -6.77 4.93 -5.80
N ALA A 160 -5.84 4.39 -6.57
CA ALA A 160 -6.11 4.08 -7.96
C ALA A 160 -7.08 2.89 -8.07
N VAL A 161 -7.94 2.89 -9.08
CA VAL A 161 -8.84 1.77 -9.40
C VAL A 161 -8.66 1.40 -10.87
N ALA A 162 -9.01 0.17 -11.23
CA ALA A 162 -9.00 -0.25 -12.62
C ALA A 162 -9.89 0.68 -13.45
N CYS A 163 -9.49 1.00 -14.68
CA CYS A 163 -10.28 1.87 -15.56
C CYS A 163 -11.68 1.29 -15.84
N ASN A 164 -11.81 -0.04 -15.83
CA ASN A 164 -13.07 -0.76 -15.99
C ASN A 164 -13.80 -1.03 -14.66
N GLN A 165 -13.34 -0.48 -13.55
CA GLN A 165 -14.02 -0.61 -12.25
C GLN A 165 -15.42 -0.02 -12.34
N THR A 166 -16.41 -0.83 -12.00
CA THR A 166 -17.80 -0.38 -11.86
C THR A 166 -17.95 0.40 -10.56
N ILE A 167 -18.44 1.64 -10.64
CA ILE A 167 -18.69 2.54 -9.53
C ILE A 167 -20.13 3.08 -9.57
N PRO A 168 -20.70 3.49 -8.42
CA PRO A 168 -22.02 4.13 -8.37
C PRO A 168 -22.08 5.38 -9.24
N ALA A 169 -23.17 5.53 -9.99
CA ALA A 169 -23.41 6.66 -10.90
C ALA A 169 -24.89 7.04 -10.89
N ALA A 170 -25.22 8.23 -11.42
CA ALA A 170 -26.62 8.63 -11.59
C ALA A 170 -27.35 7.61 -12.48
N GLY A 171 -28.41 6.99 -11.96
CA GLY A 171 -29.18 5.97 -12.68
C GLY A 171 -28.64 4.53 -12.57
N GLY A 172 -27.69 4.27 -11.68
CA GLY A 172 -27.23 2.91 -11.38
C GLY A 172 -25.72 2.83 -11.16
N THR A 173 -25.04 2.11 -12.04
CA THR A 173 -23.58 1.97 -12.00
C THR A 173 -22.97 2.28 -13.37
N SER A 174 -21.73 2.73 -13.37
CA SER A 174 -20.98 2.98 -14.61
C SER A 174 -19.50 2.62 -14.41
N ARG A 175 -18.78 2.40 -15.51
CA ARG A 175 -17.33 2.20 -15.45
C ARG A 175 -16.63 3.54 -15.20
N ALA A 176 -15.53 3.51 -14.44
CA ALA A 176 -14.72 4.69 -14.17
C ALA A 176 -14.24 5.39 -15.45
N ASP A 177 -13.80 4.64 -16.46
CA ASP A 177 -13.36 5.18 -17.74
C ASP A 177 -14.49 5.81 -18.57
N ALA A 178 -15.68 5.20 -18.55
CA ALA A 178 -16.86 5.78 -19.18
C ALA A 178 -17.20 7.12 -18.53
N LEU A 179 -17.20 7.21 -17.19
CA LEU A 179 -17.47 8.46 -16.48
C LEU A 179 -16.42 9.53 -16.78
N ALA A 180 -15.14 9.16 -16.79
CA ALA A 180 -14.06 10.09 -17.16
C ALA A 180 -14.21 10.59 -18.61
N THR A 181 -14.56 9.72 -19.55
CA THR A 181 -14.75 10.08 -20.97
C THR A 181 -15.93 11.03 -21.18
N HIS A 182 -17.00 10.91 -20.38
CA HIS A 182 -18.17 11.78 -20.48
C HIS A 182 -18.07 13.02 -19.57
N ALA A 183 -16.96 13.23 -18.87
CA ALA A 183 -16.76 14.42 -18.06
C ALA A 183 -16.63 15.66 -18.97
N PRO A 184 -17.31 16.78 -18.65
CA PRO A 184 -17.20 18.01 -19.42
C PRO A 184 -15.75 18.49 -19.55
N ASP A 185 -15.37 19.02 -20.72
CA ASP A 185 -14.01 19.49 -20.98
C ASP A 185 -13.55 20.56 -19.98
N ASP A 186 -14.46 21.41 -19.51
CA ASP A 186 -14.18 22.47 -18.55
C ASP A 186 -13.98 21.97 -17.10
N ALA A 187 -14.41 20.74 -16.80
CA ALA A 187 -14.16 20.07 -15.53
C ALA A 187 -12.68 19.67 -15.37
N TRP A 188 -11.98 19.40 -16.48
CA TRP A 188 -10.58 18.99 -16.46
C TRP A 188 -9.65 20.17 -16.17
N LYS A 189 -8.79 19.99 -15.18
CA LYS A 189 -7.75 20.96 -14.80
C LYS A 189 -6.39 20.30 -14.82
N ARG A 190 -5.49 20.85 -15.64
CA ARG A 190 -4.08 20.46 -15.62
C ARG A 190 -3.40 20.92 -14.34
N ARG A 191 -2.71 20.01 -13.67
CA ARG A 191 -1.95 20.26 -12.43
C ARG A 191 -0.57 19.62 -12.53
N SER A 192 0.41 20.25 -11.87
CA SER A 192 1.77 19.75 -11.76
C SER A 192 1.95 18.99 -10.45
N CYS A 193 2.57 17.81 -10.51
CA CYS A 193 3.06 17.06 -9.35
C CYS A 193 4.56 17.29 -9.13
N GLY A 194 5.05 18.47 -9.53
CA GLY A 194 6.45 18.85 -9.49
C GLY A 194 7.28 18.19 -10.59
N ASP A 195 8.58 18.49 -10.58
CA ASP A 195 9.52 17.95 -11.54
C ASP A 195 9.86 16.49 -11.21
N GLY A 196 9.76 15.63 -12.22
CA GLY A 196 10.23 14.25 -12.17
C GLY A 196 11.58 14.11 -12.86
N ALA A 197 12.14 12.91 -12.79
CA ALA A 197 13.40 12.57 -13.46
C ALA A 197 13.38 12.74 -15.01
N LYS A 198 12.18 12.92 -15.59
CA LYS A 198 11.97 13.12 -17.05
C LYS A 198 11.33 14.48 -17.38
N GLY A 199 11.38 15.44 -16.46
CA GLY A 199 10.76 16.76 -16.61
C GLY A 199 9.44 16.92 -15.83
N PRO A 200 8.68 18.00 -16.10
CA PRO A 200 7.47 18.33 -15.35
C PRO A 200 6.43 17.20 -15.42
N ARG A 201 5.93 16.77 -14.26
CA ARG A 201 4.86 15.76 -14.19
C ARG A 201 3.51 16.46 -14.19
N LEU A 202 2.96 16.65 -15.38
CA LEU A 202 1.65 17.25 -15.58
C LEU A 202 0.58 16.16 -15.71
N PHE A 203 -0.50 16.30 -14.94
CA PHE A 203 -1.65 15.42 -14.98
C PHE A 203 -2.94 16.25 -15.08
N ASP A 204 -3.91 15.73 -15.81
CA ASP A 204 -5.24 16.32 -15.91
C ASP A 204 -6.14 15.69 -14.86
N TRP A 205 -6.80 16.53 -14.05
CA TRP A 205 -7.65 16.11 -12.95
C TRP A 205 -9.07 16.63 -13.15
N ALA A 206 -10.04 15.78 -12.87
CA ALA A 206 -11.44 16.15 -12.70
C ALA A 206 -11.94 15.54 -11.38
N VAL A 207 -12.83 16.25 -10.70
CA VAL A 207 -13.44 15.80 -9.44
C VAL A 207 -14.95 15.84 -9.61
N ALA A 208 -15.61 14.74 -9.25
CA ALA A 208 -17.06 14.62 -9.25
C ALA A 208 -17.52 13.99 -7.94
N SER A 209 -18.71 14.37 -7.47
CA SER A 209 -19.37 13.68 -6.37
C SER A 209 -20.12 12.47 -6.94
N LEU A 210 -19.84 11.29 -6.42
CA LEU A 210 -20.58 10.08 -6.76
C LEU A 210 -21.76 9.91 -5.79
N PRO A 211 -22.90 9.35 -6.24
CA PRO A 211 -24.00 9.04 -5.34
C PRO A 211 -23.54 8.01 -4.29
N VAL A 212 -23.99 8.21 -3.04
CA VAL A 212 -23.74 7.28 -1.94
C VAL A 212 -24.51 5.98 -2.22
N TYR A 213 -23.80 4.86 -2.27
CA TYR A 213 -24.43 3.55 -2.35
C TYR A 213 -24.55 2.99 -0.93
N GLU A 214 -25.76 2.92 -0.39
CA GLU A 214 -26.02 2.15 0.82
C GLU A 214 -25.93 0.66 0.45
N ASP A 215 -24.87 -0.01 0.92
CA ASP A 215 -24.70 -1.44 0.71
C ASP A 215 -25.72 -2.20 1.58
N THR A 216 -26.93 -2.40 1.06
CA THR A 216 -28.00 -3.14 1.75
C THR A 216 -27.88 -4.65 1.58
N ALA A 217 -26.70 -5.19 1.26
CA ALA A 217 -26.51 -6.64 1.22
C ALA A 217 -26.45 -7.20 2.66
N PRO A 218 -27.38 -8.08 3.08
CA PRO A 218 -27.28 -8.73 4.38
C PRO A 218 -26.05 -9.65 4.41
N PRO A 219 -25.40 -9.84 5.57
CA PRO A 219 -24.30 -10.78 5.70
C PRO A 219 -24.82 -12.19 5.41
N GLY A 220 -24.34 -12.78 4.32
CA GLY A 220 -24.53 -14.19 3.96
C GLY A 220 -23.27 -14.99 4.25
#